data_AF-A0A3P1XPQ1-F1
#
_entry.id   AF-A0A3P1XPQ1-F1
#
_cell.length_a   1.000
_cell.length_b   1.000
_cell.length_c   1.000
_cell.angle_alpha   90.00
_cell.angle_beta   90.00
_cell.angle_gamma   90.00
#
_symmetry.space_group_name_H-M   'P 1'
#
loop_
_entity.id
_entity.type
_entity.pdbx_description
1 polymer ?
#
loop_
_entity_poly.entity_id
_entity_poly.type
_entity_poly.pdbx_seq_one_letter_code
_entity_poly.pdbx_strand_id
1 'polypeptide(L)'
;MILVYTLVFSEVMKARMPDNTGSFAYSIYLCSGVLTWGLFTEMLDKGQSVFINNANLIKKLSFPKICLPIIVTLSAVLNFAIIFSLFLIFIIVTGNFPGWLFLSVIPVLLLQILFAGGLGMILGVMNVFFRDVGQLVGVALQFWFWFTPIVYVLNSLPAWAKNLMMYNPMTRIMQSYQSIFAYHLAPNWYS
;
A
#
# COMPACT_ATOMS: atom_id res chain seq x y z
N MET A 1 -7.87 -6.52 -16.38
CA MET A 1 -6.91 -6.53 -15.25
C MET A 1 -7.41 -7.37 -14.09
N ILE A 2 -8.61 -7.13 -13.52
CA ILE A 2 -9.17 -7.98 -12.44
C ILE A 2 -9.33 -9.45 -12.87
N LEU A 3 -9.86 -9.71 -14.06
CA LEU A 3 -10.01 -11.06 -14.63
C LEU A 3 -8.68 -11.77 -14.93
N VAL A 4 -7.66 -11.00 -15.33
CA VAL A 4 -6.31 -11.51 -15.60
C VAL A 4 -5.63 -11.86 -14.28
N TYR A 5 -5.78 -11.01 -13.27
CA TYR A 5 -5.30 -11.32 -11.93
C TYR A 5 -6.03 -12.51 -11.31
N THR A 6 -7.36 -12.61 -11.37
CA THR A 6 -8.07 -13.77 -10.83
C THR A 6 -7.69 -15.08 -11.53
N LEU A 7 -7.49 -15.10 -12.85
CA LEU A 7 -7.10 -16.31 -13.58
C LEU A 7 -5.63 -16.71 -13.33
N VAL A 8 -4.69 -15.76 -13.39
CA VAL A 8 -3.27 -16.03 -13.14
C VAL A 8 -3.02 -16.40 -11.68
N PHE A 9 -3.72 -15.76 -10.74
CA PHE A 9 -3.61 -16.12 -9.34
C PHE A 9 -4.27 -17.49 -9.07
N SER A 10 -5.45 -17.80 -9.60
CA SER A 10 -6.11 -19.11 -9.38
C SER A 10 -5.21 -20.32 -9.70
N GLU A 11 -4.39 -20.26 -10.75
CA GLU A 11 -3.49 -21.35 -11.13
C GLU A 11 -2.15 -21.35 -10.36
N VAL A 12 -1.62 -20.17 -9.98
CA VAL A 12 -0.36 -20.08 -9.22
C VAL A 12 -0.56 -20.27 -7.70
N MET A 13 -1.78 -20.07 -7.18
CA MET A 13 -2.14 -20.05 -5.75
C MET A 13 -2.16 -21.41 -5.04
N LYS A 14 -2.11 -22.54 -5.76
CA LYS A 14 -2.14 -23.88 -5.12
C LYS A 14 -0.84 -24.27 -4.41
N ALA A 15 0.27 -23.55 -4.63
CA ALA A 15 1.60 -24.12 -4.43
C ALA A 15 2.43 -23.61 -3.24
N ARG A 16 1.97 -22.66 -2.38
CA ARG A 16 2.92 -21.91 -1.54
C ARG A 16 2.59 -21.61 -0.06
N MET A 17 1.55 -22.19 0.54
CA MET A 17 1.34 -22.08 2.00
C MET A 17 1.29 -23.46 2.67
N PRO A 18 2.22 -23.75 3.61
CA PRO A 18 2.24 -25.01 4.38
C PRO A 18 1.13 -25.13 5.42
N ASP A 19 0.52 -24.00 5.84
CA ASP A 19 -0.52 -23.98 6.86
C ASP A 19 -1.89 -23.73 6.23
N ASN A 20 -2.72 -24.75 6.34
CA ASN A 20 -3.98 -24.97 5.67
C ASN A 20 -5.13 -24.06 6.19
N THR A 21 -5.60 -23.09 5.40
CA THR A 21 -6.94 -22.46 5.52
C THR A 21 -7.49 -21.99 4.16
N GLY A 22 -7.89 -22.93 3.29
CA GLY A 22 -8.74 -22.66 2.12
C GLY A 22 -8.05 -22.13 0.86
N SER A 23 -8.62 -22.46 -0.31
CA SER A 23 -8.06 -22.15 -1.65
C SER A 23 -7.85 -20.65 -1.95
N PHE A 24 -8.36 -19.75 -1.10
CA PHE A 24 -8.35 -18.30 -1.31
C PHE A 24 -7.52 -17.52 -0.28
N ALA A 25 -6.99 -18.13 0.78
CA ALA A 25 -6.28 -17.40 1.83
C ALA A 25 -5.02 -16.68 1.32
N TYR A 26 -4.24 -17.31 0.45
CA TYR A 26 -3.09 -16.66 -0.17
C TYR A 26 -3.52 -15.51 -1.12
N SER A 27 -4.70 -15.61 -1.74
CA SER A 27 -5.25 -14.53 -2.58
C SER A 27 -5.59 -13.32 -1.74
N ILE A 28 -6.24 -13.54 -0.60
CA ILE A 28 -6.59 -12.48 0.34
C ILE A 28 -5.32 -11.84 0.92
N TYR A 29 -4.32 -12.65 1.31
CA TYR A 29 -3.02 -12.17 1.77
C TYR A 29 -2.35 -11.26 0.75
N LEU A 30 -2.18 -11.74 -0.49
CA LEU A 30 -1.49 -10.99 -1.55
C LEU A 30 -2.28 -9.75 -1.97
N CYS A 31 -3.58 -9.86 -2.17
CA CYS A 31 -4.43 -8.72 -2.55
C CYS A 31 -4.43 -7.64 -1.47
N SER A 32 -4.54 -8.02 -0.19
CA SER A 32 -4.49 -7.03 0.91
C SER A 32 -3.20 -6.22 0.89
N GLY A 33 -2.08 -6.88 0.58
CA GLY A 33 -0.78 -6.22 0.51
C GLY A 33 -0.56 -5.41 -0.75
N VAL A 34 -0.89 -5.95 -1.92
CA VAL A 34 -0.68 -5.26 -3.20
C VAL A 34 -1.58 -4.02 -3.33
N LEU A 35 -2.84 -4.09 -2.85
CA LEU A 35 -3.76 -2.96 -2.92
C LEU A 35 -3.31 -1.81 -2.02
N THR A 36 -2.89 -2.12 -0.79
CA THR A 36 -2.40 -1.11 0.16
C THR A 36 -1.06 -0.56 -0.30
N TRP A 37 -0.16 -1.37 -0.85
CA TRP A 37 1.05 -0.87 -1.52
C TRP A 37 0.72 0.07 -2.68
N GLY A 38 -0.27 -0.28 -3.49
CA GLY A 38 -0.75 0.55 -4.60
C GLY A 38 -1.12 1.96 -4.16
N LEU A 39 -1.86 2.09 -3.05
CA LEU A 39 -2.17 3.39 -2.45
C LEU A 39 -0.90 4.17 -2.09
N PHE A 40 0.07 3.52 -1.44
CA PHE A 40 1.33 4.15 -1.06
C PHE A 40 2.12 4.66 -2.28
N THR A 41 2.27 3.82 -3.30
CA THR A 41 2.97 4.20 -4.54
C THR A 41 2.25 5.33 -5.28
N GLU A 42 0.92 5.26 -5.38
CA GLU A 42 0.13 6.28 -6.08
C GLU A 42 0.22 7.63 -5.37
N MET A 43 0.17 7.65 -4.04
CA MET A 43 0.34 8.87 -3.25
C MET A 43 1.73 9.49 -3.43
N LEU A 44 2.78 8.67 -3.43
CA LEU A 44 4.15 9.15 -3.62
C LEU A 44 4.39 9.67 -5.03
N ASP A 45 3.97 8.93 -6.06
CA ASP A 45 4.17 9.31 -7.47
C ASP A 45 3.42 10.60 -7.84
N LYS A 46 2.16 10.70 -7.43
CA LYS A 46 1.38 11.93 -7.63
C LYS A 46 1.93 13.06 -6.74
N GLY A 47 2.33 12.76 -5.51
CA GLY A 47 2.87 13.72 -4.56
C GLY A 47 4.17 14.36 -5.03
N GLN A 48 5.09 13.56 -5.57
CA GLN A 48 6.39 14.05 -6.01
C GLN A 48 6.32 14.96 -7.24
N SER A 49 5.32 14.77 -8.10
CA SER A 49 5.17 15.51 -9.35
C SER A 49 4.18 16.68 -9.24
N VAL A 50 3.43 16.78 -8.13
CA VAL A 50 2.31 17.72 -8.00
C VAL A 50 2.71 19.18 -8.25
N PHE A 51 3.86 19.60 -7.75
CA PHE A 51 4.31 21.00 -7.87
C PHE A 51 4.81 21.33 -9.28
N ILE A 52 5.42 20.37 -9.96
CA ILE A 52 5.90 20.54 -11.33
C ILE A 52 4.70 20.59 -12.28
N ASN A 53 3.76 19.65 -12.14
CA ASN A 53 2.56 19.56 -12.98
C ASN A 53 1.67 20.79 -12.82
N ASN A 54 1.59 21.35 -11.61
CA ASN A 54 0.77 22.54 -11.32
C ASN A 54 1.59 23.84 -11.31
N ALA A 55 2.82 23.87 -11.85
CA ALA A 55 3.70 25.04 -11.79
C ALA A 55 3.08 26.29 -12.41
N ASN A 56 2.33 26.15 -13.50
CA ASN A 56 1.63 27.26 -14.16
C ASN A 56 0.56 27.89 -13.26
N LEU A 57 -0.20 27.06 -12.52
CA LEU A 57 -1.23 27.55 -11.60
C LEU A 57 -0.59 28.28 -10.41
N ILE A 58 0.47 27.69 -9.85
CA ILE A 58 1.20 28.27 -8.71
C ILE A 58 1.80 29.65 -9.06
N LYS A 59 2.27 29.83 -10.30
CA LYS A 59 2.87 31.09 -10.77
C LYS A 59 1.86 32.17 -11.12
N LYS A 60 0.65 31.79 -11.57
CA LYS A 60 -0.35 32.72 -12.12
C LYS A 60 -1.48 33.08 -11.15
N LEU A 61 -1.74 32.26 -10.14
CA LEU A 61 -2.84 32.44 -9.20
C LEU A 61 -2.32 32.36 -7.76
N SER A 62 -2.72 33.30 -6.90
CA SER A 62 -2.43 33.23 -5.47
C SER A 62 -3.47 32.36 -4.76
N PHE A 63 -3.11 31.12 -4.45
CA PHE A 63 -3.94 30.22 -3.64
C PHE A 63 -3.09 29.47 -2.59
N PRO A 64 -3.71 28.94 -1.52
CA PRO A 64 -2.98 28.17 -0.51
C PRO A 64 -2.34 26.92 -1.11
N LYS A 65 -1.01 26.82 -1.04
CA LYS A 65 -0.25 25.71 -1.66
C LYS A 65 -0.60 24.34 -1.07
N ILE A 66 -1.18 24.31 0.15
CA ILE A 66 -1.61 23.09 0.83
C ILE A 66 -2.78 22.38 0.11
N CYS A 67 -3.52 23.08 -0.75
CA CYS A 67 -4.58 22.46 -1.53
C CYS A 67 -4.06 21.37 -2.46
N LEU A 68 -2.83 21.50 -2.98
CA LEU A 68 -2.24 20.54 -3.92
C LEU A 68 -2.01 19.15 -3.28
N PRO A 69 -1.30 19.03 -2.13
CA PRO A 69 -1.19 17.76 -1.40
C PRO A 69 -2.53 17.16 -1.00
N ILE A 70 -3.52 18.00 -0.62
CA ILE A 70 -4.86 17.52 -0.23
C ILE A 70 -5.56 16.88 -1.44
N ILE A 71 -5.53 17.54 -2.61
CA ILE A 71 -6.13 17.01 -3.85
C ILE A 71 -5.49 15.67 -4.23
N VAL A 72 -4.16 15.58 -4.16
CA VAL A 72 -3.43 14.34 -4.45
C VAL A 72 -3.84 13.22 -3.50
N THR A 73 -3.84 13.51 -2.20
CA THR A 73 -4.20 12.53 -1.17
C THR A 73 -5.63 12.06 -1.35
N LEU A 74 -6.58 12.97 -1.53
CA LEU A 74 -7.99 12.64 -1.71
C LEU A 74 -8.22 11.84 -3.00
N SER A 75 -7.56 12.22 -4.10
CA SER A 75 -7.63 11.49 -5.37
C SER A 75 -7.12 10.05 -5.24
N ALA A 76 -5.97 9.85 -4.58
CA ALA A 76 -5.40 8.53 -4.37
C ALA A 76 -6.27 7.68 -3.43
N VAL A 77 -6.79 8.27 -2.35
CA VAL A 77 -7.70 7.58 -1.42
C VAL A 77 -9.02 7.21 -2.10
N LEU A 78 -9.56 8.05 -2.98
CA LEU A 78 -10.76 7.71 -3.75
C LEU A 78 -10.50 6.55 -4.72
N ASN A 79 -9.36 6.55 -5.42
CA ASN A 79 -8.97 5.44 -6.30
C ASN A 79 -8.83 4.15 -5.50
N PHE A 80 -8.10 4.20 -4.39
CA PHE A 80 -7.98 3.09 -3.46
C PHE A 80 -9.34 2.62 -2.96
N ALA A 81 -10.24 3.52 -2.56
CA ALA A 81 -11.57 3.17 -2.07
C ALA A 81 -12.38 2.40 -3.12
N ILE A 82 -12.29 2.77 -4.40
CA ILE A 82 -12.95 2.04 -5.49
C ILE A 82 -12.40 0.62 -5.59
N ILE A 83 -11.08 0.47 -5.69
CA ILE A 83 -10.45 -0.85 -5.86
C ILE A 83 -10.64 -1.71 -4.60
N PHE A 84 -10.52 -1.10 -3.42
CA PHE A 84 -10.72 -1.74 -2.13
C PHE A 84 -12.18 -2.16 -1.91
N SER A 85 -13.16 -1.41 -2.44
CA SER A 85 -14.57 -1.82 -2.40
C SER A 85 -14.80 -3.13 -3.16
N LEU A 86 -14.14 -3.32 -4.29
CA LEU A 86 -14.20 -4.56 -5.07
C LEU A 86 -13.56 -5.73 -4.29
N PHE A 87 -12.47 -5.47 -3.58
CA PHE A 87 -11.84 -6.44 -2.69
C PHE A 87 -12.74 -6.82 -1.51
N LEU A 88 -13.44 -5.85 -0.91
CA LEU A 88 -14.41 -6.12 0.14
C LEU A 88 -15.55 -7.01 -0.34
N ILE A 89 -16.11 -6.73 -1.52
CA ILE A 89 -17.14 -7.58 -2.15
C ILE A 89 -16.60 -9.01 -2.34
N PHE A 90 -15.37 -9.16 -2.82
CA PHE A 90 -14.74 -10.47 -2.98
C PHE A 90 -14.60 -11.24 -1.66
N ILE A 91 -14.18 -10.57 -0.58
CA ILE A 91 -14.08 -11.19 0.75
C ILE A 91 -15.46 -11.60 1.30
N ILE A 92 -16.49 -10.77 1.09
CA ILE A 92 -17.85 -11.06 1.53
C ILE A 92 -18.40 -12.28 0.78
N VAL A 93 -18.23 -12.33 -0.55
CA VAL A 93 -18.70 -13.45 -1.39
C VAL A 93 -17.98 -14.76 -1.05
N THR A 94 -16.69 -14.69 -0.69
CA THR A 94 -15.92 -15.87 -0.28
C THR A 94 -16.15 -16.26 1.18
N GLY A 95 -16.94 -15.50 1.95
CA GLY A 95 -17.26 -15.78 3.35
C GLY A 95 -16.12 -15.54 4.34
N ASN A 96 -14.99 -14.95 3.91
CA ASN A 96 -13.80 -14.72 4.75
C ASN A 96 -13.81 -13.33 5.41
N PHE A 97 -14.99 -12.80 5.73
CA PHE A 97 -15.07 -11.43 6.25
C PHE A 97 -14.54 -11.35 7.70
N PRO A 98 -13.55 -10.48 8.00
CA PRO A 98 -12.93 -10.38 9.32
C PRO A 98 -13.85 -9.81 10.42
N GLY A 99 -15.11 -9.49 10.12
CA GLY A 99 -16.08 -9.01 11.09
C GLY A 99 -15.64 -7.69 11.75
N TRP A 100 -15.66 -7.67 13.09
CA TRP A 100 -15.29 -6.50 13.90
C TRP A 100 -13.83 -6.06 13.71
N LEU A 101 -12.94 -6.97 13.32
CA LEU A 101 -11.52 -6.64 13.10
C LEU A 101 -11.30 -5.71 11.90
N PHE A 102 -12.27 -5.60 11.00
CA PHE A 102 -12.22 -4.62 9.91
C PHE A 102 -12.05 -3.19 10.42
N LEU A 103 -12.58 -2.86 11.60
CA LEU A 103 -12.45 -1.52 12.18
C LEU A 103 -10.98 -1.15 12.49
N SER A 104 -10.13 -2.15 12.74
CA SER A 104 -8.69 -1.96 12.96
C SER A 104 -7.92 -1.56 11.71
N VAL A 105 -8.52 -1.67 10.51
CA VAL A 105 -7.93 -1.22 9.24
C VAL A 105 -7.86 0.31 9.19
N ILE A 106 -8.83 1.00 9.80
CA ILE A 106 -8.94 2.47 9.77
C ILE A 106 -7.70 3.16 10.37
N PRO A 107 -7.24 2.84 11.60
CA PRO A 107 -6.05 3.48 12.16
C PRO A 107 -4.78 3.16 11.37
N VAL A 108 -4.66 1.94 10.81
CA VAL A 108 -3.51 1.56 9.97
C VAL A 108 -3.51 2.37 8.67
N LEU A 109 -4.69 2.57 8.06
CA LEU A 109 -4.86 3.39 6.85
C LEU A 109 -4.50 4.85 7.10
N LEU A 110 -4.91 5.42 8.24
CA LEU A 110 -4.54 6.79 8.60
C LEU A 110 -3.02 6.93 8.76
N LEU A 111 -2.36 5.99 9.43
CA LEU A 111 -0.90 5.99 9.54
C LEU A 111 -0.23 5.92 8.17
N GLN A 112 -0.71 5.05 7.28
CA GLN A 112 -0.19 4.94 5.93
C GLN A 112 -0.38 6.23 5.13
N ILE A 113 -1.56 6.86 5.18
CA ILE A 113 -1.85 8.11 4.48
C ILE A 113 -0.96 9.24 4.99
N LEU A 114 -0.80 9.38 6.31
CA LEU A 114 0.07 10.41 6.89
C LEU A 114 1.54 10.19 6.50
N PHE A 115 2.01 8.95 6.54
CA PHE A 115 3.38 8.61 6.15
C PHE A 115 3.63 8.85 4.66
N ALA A 116 2.75 8.35 3.79
CA ALA A 116 2.84 8.53 2.34
C ALA A 116 2.71 10.00 1.93
N GLY A 117 1.78 10.74 2.56
CA GLY A 117 1.57 12.16 2.31
C GLY A 117 2.78 13.00 2.76
N GLY A 118 3.32 12.72 3.94
CA GLY A 118 4.52 13.39 4.45
C GLY A 118 5.74 13.16 3.56
N LEU A 119 6.02 11.90 3.22
CA LEU A 119 7.11 11.55 2.30
C LEU A 119 6.88 12.14 0.90
N GLY A 120 5.67 12.05 0.37
CA GLY A 120 5.32 12.59 -0.95
C GLY A 120 5.51 14.10 -1.03
N MET A 121 5.22 14.84 0.04
CA MET A 121 5.49 16.28 0.11
C MET A 121 6.98 16.60 0.14
N ILE A 122 7.77 15.86 0.93
CA ILE A 122 9.24 16.03 0.98
C ILE A 122 9.84 15.77 -0.40
N LEU A 123 9.49 14.63 -1.02
CA LEU A 123 9.92 14.28 -2.37
C LEU A 123 9.47 15.31 -3.40
N GLY A 124 8.24 15.82 -3.28
CA GLY A 124 7.71 16.84 -4.19
C GLY A 124 8.50 18.14 -4.13
N VAL A 125 8.88 18.60 -2.94
CA VAL A 125 9.74 19.78 -2.78
C VAL A 125 11.12 19.50 -3.37
N MET A 126 11.73 18.34 -3.09
CA MET A 126 13.03 17.99 -3.67
C MET A 126 13.00 17.91 -5.19
N ASN A 127 11.94 17.35 -5.77
CA ASN A 127 11.80 17.19 -7.22
C ASN A 127 11.70 18.55 -7.96
N VAL A 128 11.20 19.59 -7.29
CA VAL A 128 11.21 20.96 -7.84
C VAL A 128 12.64 21.49 -8.02
N PHE A 129 13.56 21.15 -7.10
CA PHE A 129 14.97 21.56 -7.18
C PHE A 129 15.81 20.59 -8.03
N PHE A 130 15.55 19.28 -7.90
CA PHE A 130 16.30 18.19 -8.54
C PHE A 130 15.34 17.29 -9.32
N ARG A 131 15.25 17.50 -10.64
CA ARG A 131 14.29 16.77 -11.50
C ARG A 131 14.52 15.26 -11.55
N ASP A 132 15.73 14.80 -11.25
CA ASP A 132 16.07 13.37 -11.26
C ASP A 132 15.44 12.60 -10.09
N VAL A 133 15.01 13.30 -9.03
CA VAL A 133 14.28 12.70 -7.90
C VAL A 133 13.03 11.98 -8.40
N GLY A 134 12.32 12.57 -9.37
CA GLY A 134 11.18 11.96 -10.06
C GLY A 134 11.40 10.50 -10.47
N GLN A 135 12.49 10.29 -11.22
CA GLN A 135 12.85 8.99 -11.76
C GLN A 135 13.41 8.06 -10.68
N LEU A 136 14.24 8.59 -9.78
CA LEU A 136 14.82 7.81 -8.68
C LEU A 136 13.74 7.24 -7.75
N VAL A 137 12.68 8.01 -7.46
CA VAL A 137 11.56 7.55 -6.62
C VAL A 137 10.85 6.37 -7.27
N GLY A 138 10.62 6.40 -8.59
CA GLY A 138 9.99 5.27 -9.30
C GLY A 138 10.81 3.98 -9.18
N VAL A 139 12.13 4.07 -9.38
CA VAL A 139 13.03 2.90 -9.22
C VAL A 139 13.11 2.45 -7.76
N ALA A 140 13.20 3.40 -6.82
CA ALA A 140 13.24 3.11 -5.40
C ALA A 140 11.97 2.41 -4.93
N LEU A 141 10.78 2.81 -5.40
CA LEU A 141 9.51 2.16 -5.08
C LEU A 141 9.47 0.72 -5.60
N GLN A 142 10.00 0.46 -6.80
CA GLN A 142 10.10 -0.89 -7.33
C GLN A 142 10.97 -1.79 -6.46
N PHE A 143 12.13 -1.30 -6.00
CA PHE A 143 12.99 -2.04 -5.08
C PHE A 143 12.32 -2.21 -3.70
N TRP A 144 11.69 -1.17 -3.19
CA TRP A 144 11.07 -1.15 -1.87
C TRP A 144 9.86 -2.10 -1.77
N PHE A 145 9.15 -2.32 -2.89
CA PHE A 145 8.11 -3.34 -2.99
C PHE A 145 8.66 -4.73 -2.65
N TRP A 146 9.78 -5.12 -3.26
CA TRP A 146 10.41 -6.42 -3.01
C TRP A 146 11.11 -6.51 -1.65
N PHE A 147 11.55 -5.36 -1.11
CA PHE A 147 12.11 -5.26 0.24
C PHE A 147 11.03 -5.29 1.34
N THR A 148 9.76 -5.23 0.99
CA THR A 148 8.64 -5.33 1.94
C THR A 148 7.98 -6.71 1.78
N PRO A 149 7.59 -7.40 2.86
CA PRO A 149 7.01 -8.74 2.76
C PRO A 149 5.55 -8.69 2.30
N ILE A 150 5.35 -8.40 1.01
CA ILE A 150 4.02 -8.25 0.37
C ILE A 150 3.62 -9.58 -0.26
N VAL A 151 4.51 -10.16 -1.06
CA VAL A 151 4.29 -11.39 -1.83
C VAL A 151 4.66 -12.63 -1.03
N TYR A 152 5.57 -12.49 -0.07
CA TYR A 152 6.08 -13.60 0.74
C TYR A 152 5.81 -13.36 2.22
N VAL A 153 5.85 -14.45 3.00
CA VAL A 153 5.59 -14.44 4.45
C VAL A 153 6.89 -14.16 5.19
N LEU A 154 6.89 -13.24 6.17
CA LEU A 154 8.10 -12.84 6.90
C LEU A 154 8.78 -14.05 7.62
N ASN A 155 8.00 -15.02 8.08
CA ASN A 155 8.52 -16.17 8.83
C ASN A 155 9.32 -17.17 7.98
N SER A 156 9.26 -17.09 6.64
CA SER A 156 10.09 -17.95 5.78
C SER A 156 11.50 -17.41 5.56
N LEU A 157 11.82 -16.19 6.03
CA LEU A 157 13.13 -15.57 5.86
C LEU A 157 14.11 -15.93 6.98
N PRO A 158 15.42 -15.96 6.67
CA PRO A 158 16.45 -16.10 7.69
C PRO A 158 16.45 -14.91 8.66
N ALA A 159 16.88 -15.15 9.90
CA ALA A 159 16.79 -14.18 11.00
C ALA A 159 17.45 -12.81 10.71
N TRP A 160 18.56 -12.80 9.95
CA TRP A 160 19.23 -11.56 9.56
C TRP A 160 18.36 -10.70 8.64
N ALA A 161 17.68 -11.31 7.68
CA ALA A 161 16.78 -10.62 6.75
C ALA A 161 15.53 -10.13 7.49
N LYS A 162 14.99 -10.97 8.38
CA LYS A 162 13.85 -10.61 9.24
C LYS A 162 14.13 -9.35 10.06
N ASN A 163 15.29 -9.27 10.71
CA ASN A 163 15.69 -8.10 11.49
C ASN A 163 15.84 -6.84 10.63
N LEU A 164 16.46 -6.97 9.45
CA LEU A 164 16.63 -5.85 8.52
C LEU A 164 15.27 -5.28 8.05
N MET A 165 14.30 -6.16 7.77
CA MET A 165 12.96 -5.76 7.33
C MET A 165 12.12 -5.15 8.46
N MET A 166 12.36 -5.52 9.73
CA MET A 166 11.64 -4.92 10.86
C MET A 166 11.95 -3.44 11.07
N TYR A 167 13.08 -2.93 10.57
CA TYR A 167 13.38 -1.50 10.56
C TYR A 167 12.58 -0.70 9.53
N ASN A 168 12.01 -1.37 8.53
CA ASN A 168 11.21 -0.71 7.50
C ASN A 168 9.78 -0.45 8.02
N PRO A 169 9.34 0.81 8.16
CA PRO A 169 8.01 1.14 8.69
C PRO A 169 6.88 0.55 7.84
N MET A 170 7.07 0.43 6.53
CA MET A 170 6.08 -0.18 5.63
C MET A 170 5.88 -1.67 5.89
N THR A 171 6.90 -2.36 6.43
CA THR A 171 6.77 -3.78 6.78
C THR A 171 5.75 -3.99 7.90
N ARG A 172 5.72 -3.11 8.90
CA ARG A 172 4.77 -3.19 10.01
C ARG A 172 3.34 -2.85 9.58
N ILE A 173 3.19 -1.83 8.74
CA ILE A 173 1.91 -1.45 8.14
C ILE A 173 1.36 -2.61 7.29
N MET A 174 2.20 -3.21 6.45
CA MET A 174 1.78 -4.28 5.54
C MET A 174 1.38 -5.54 6.29
N GLN A 175 2.17 -5.92 7.30
CA GLN A 175 1.84 -7.05 8.16
C GLN A 175 0.53 -6.85 8.88
N SER A 176 0.25 -5.63 9.34
CA SER A 176 -1.01 -5.30 10.01
C SER A 176 -2.22 -5.60 9.10
N TYR A 177 -2.16 -5.20 7.83
CA TYR A 177 -3.21 -5.54 6.86
C TYR A 177 -3.33 -7.04 6.62
N GLN A 178 -2.20 -7.72 6.39
CA GLN A 178 -2.18 -9.16 6.16
C GLN A 178 -2.70 -9.94 7.38
N SER A 179 -2.37 -9.54 8.61
CA SER A 179 -2.90 -10.15 9.84
C SER A 179 -4.40 -9.96 9.99
N ILE A 180 -4.94 -8.78 9.65
CA ILE A 180 -6.39 -8.51 9.75
C ILE A 180 -7.16 -9.33 8.72
N PHE A 181 -6.71 -9.33 7.45
CA PHE A 181 -7.46 -9.92 6.35
C PHE A 181 -7.21 -11.42 6.15
N ALA A 182 -5.98 -11.89 6.28
CA ALA A 182 -5.64 -13.28 6.01
C ALA A 182 -5.69 -14.18 7.25
N TYR A 183 -5.31 -13.63 8.42
CA TYR A 183 -5.20 -14.41 9.66
C TYR A 183 -6.31 -14.10 10.69
N HIS A 184 -7.14 -13.08 10.44
CA HIS A 184 -8.16 -12.59 11.38
C HIS A 184 -7.61 -12.30 12.78
N LEU A 185 -6.38 -11.78 12.83
CA LEU A 185 -5.71 -11.36 14.06
C LEU A 185 -5.70 -9.84 14.15
N ALA A 186 -5.92 -9.31 15.36
CA ALA A 186 -5.76 -7.89 15.61
C ALA A 186 -4.29 -7.50 15.41
N PRO A 187 -4.02 -6.34 14.79
CA PRO A 187 -2.64 -5.88 14.59
C PRO A 187 -1.97 -5.69 15.95
N ASN A 188 -0.73 -6.17 16.07
CA ASN A 188 0.01 -6.06 17.32
C ASN A 188 0.63 -4.66 17.41
N TRP A 189 0.01 -3.78 18.20
CA TRP A 189 0.42 -2.37 18.35
C TRP A 189 1.68 -2.18 19.22
N TYR A 190 2.14 -3.23 19.90
CA TYR A 190 3.15 -3.13 20.96
C TYR A 190 4.52 -3.78 20.64
N SER A 191 4.75 -4.31 19.42
CA SER A 191 5.99 -5.04 19.07
C SER A 191 6.60 -4.69 17.72
#